data_AF-A0A2L2YYT6-F1
#
_entry.id   AF-A0A2L2YYT6-F1
#
_cell.length_a   1.000
_cell.length_b   1.000
_cell.length_c   1.000
_cell.angle_alpha   90.00
_cell.angle_beta   90.00
_cell.angle_gamma   90.00
#
_symmetry.space_group_name_H-M   'P 1'
#
loop_
_entity.id
_entity.type
_entity.pdbx_description
1 polymer ?
#
loop_
_entity_poly.entity_id
_entity_poly.type
_entity_poly.pdbx_seq_one_letter_code
_entity_poly.pdbx_strand_id
1 'polypeptide(L)'
;MMYDSYFDDFFLMGPNDTASTPHWWDKAEPLWITAEKQGLKSALYWWDGCQVKIRGHKPSLCKKYKYVGFAWPNVNEDTKEALMNALQLLESNEIQLAQIYYELVDFTGHKF
;
A
#
# COMPACT_ATOMS: atom_id res chain seq x y z
N MET A 1 -8.31 -11.25 11.56
CA MET A 1 -7.64 -10.88 12.83
C MET A 1 -6.55 -11.88 13.08
N MET A 2 -5.36 -11.42 13.43
CA MET A 2 -4.25 -12.26 13.90
C MET A 2 -3.78 -11.73 15.26
N TYR A 3 -3.17 -12.58 16.08
CA TYR A 3 -2.66 -12.23 17.41
C TYR A 3 -1.21 -12.69 17.53
N ASP A 4 -0.35 -11.84 18.07
CA ASP A 4 1.03 -12.16 18.39
C ASP A 4 1.18 -12.17 19.92
N SER A 5 1.44 -13.35 20.49
CA SER A 5 1.54 -13.54 21.94
C SER A 5 2.84 -13.01 22.55
N TYR A 6 3.87 -12.76 21.73
CA TYR A 6 5.11 -12.15 22.22
C TYR A 6 4.94 -10.64 22.38
N PHE A 7 4.25 -9.99 21.44
CA PHE A 7 3.96 -8.54 21.50
C PHE A 7 2.67 -8.19 22.23
N ASP A 8 1.83 -9.19 22.56
CA ASP A 8 0.47 -9.02 23.08
C ASP A 8 -0.38 -8.05 22.24
N ASP A 9 -0.34 -8.24 20.91
CA ASP A 9 -0.92 -7.32 19.93
C ASP A 9 -1.83 -8.05 18.93
N PHE A 10 -2.84 -7.32 18.43
CA PHE A 10 -3.77 -7.81 17.42
C PHE A 10 -3.59 -7.10 16.09
N PHE A 11 -3.36 -7.87 15.03
CA PHE A 11 -3.48 -7.38 13.67
C PHE A 11 -4.95 -7.36 13.24
N LEU A 12 -5.48 -6.16 13.01
CA LEU A 12 -6.85 -5.92 12.55
C LEU A 12 -6.82 -5.34 11.13
N MET A 13 -7.36 -6.10 10.17
CA MET A 13 -7.47 -5.67 8.78
C MET A 13 -8.33 -4.40 8.66
N GLY A 14 -7.96 -3.52 7.74
CA GLY A 14 -8.58 -2.22 7.50
C GLY A 14 -7.66 -1.06 7.91
N PRO A 15 -8.12 0.20 7.76
CA PRO A 15 -7.38 1.36 8.23
C PRO A 15 -7.34 1.34 9.77
N ASN A 16 -6.35 0.66 10.33
CA ASN A 16 -6.12 0.51 11.76
C ASN A 16 -4.63 0.71 12.06
N ASP A 17 -4.34 1.47 13.11
CA ASP A 17 -2.98 1.77 13.51
C ASP A 17 -2.23 0.52 14.01
N THR A 18 -2.93 -0.48 14.58
CA THR A 18 -2.28 -1.72 15.05
C THR A 18 -1.69 -2.54 13.89
N ALA A 19 -2.40 -2.60 12.76
CA ALA A 19 -1.93 -3.23 11.53
C ALA A 19 -0.73 -2.49 10.91
N SER A 20 -0.49 -1.23 11.29
CA SER A 20 0.61 -0.42 10.76
C SER A 20 1.90 -0.48 11.60
N THR A 21 1.97 -1.36 12.59
CA THR A 21 3.15 -1.52 13.44
C THR A 21 4.22 -2.38 12.75
N PRO A 22 5.51 -1.96 12.70
CA PRO A 22 6.53 -2.66 11.90
C PRO A 22 6.78 -4.12 12.23
N HIS A 23 6.52 -4.57 13.47
CA HIS A 23 6.80 -5.94 13.90
C HIS A 23 6.02 -6.99 13.10
N TRP A 24 4.82 -6.65 12.61
CA TRP A 24 4.03 -7.48 11.69
C TRP A 24 4.65 -7.61 10.29
N TRP A 25 5.51 -6.67 9.89
CA TRP A 25 5.99 -6.53 8.50
C TRP A 25 7.49 -6.83 8.34
N ASP A 26 8.27 -6.75 9.41
CA ASP A 26 9.74 -6.80 9.38
C ASP A 26 10.32 -8.20 9.10
N LYS A 27 9.49 -9.24 9.00
CA LYS A 27 9.92 -10.62 8.71
C LYS A 27 10.38 -10.85 7.27
N ALA A 28 9.98 -9.98 6.34
CA ALA A 28 10.34 -10.07 4.93
C ALA A 28 10.71 -8.70 4.35
N GLU A 29 11.24 -8.72 3.13
CA GLU A 29 11.56 -7.50 2.37
C GLU A 29 10.63 -7.39 1.16
N PRO A 30 9.71 -6.41 1.14
CA PRO A 30 8.92 -6.10 -0.04
C PRO A 30 9.77 -5.61 -1.21
N LEU A 31 9.30 -5.87 -2.44
CA LEU A 31 9.99 -5.47 -3.68
C LEU A 31 10.34 -3.97 -3.72
N TRP A 32 9.46 -3.10 -3.24
CA TRP A 32 9.70 -1.66 -3.22
C TRP A 32 10.84 -1.26 -2.27
N ILE A 33 11.08 -1.98 -1.17
CA ILE A 33 12.26 -1.73 -0.32
C ILE A 33 13.53 -2.09 -1.09
N THR A 34 13.53 -3.21 -1.81
CA THR A 34 14.66 -3.62 -2.64
C THR A 34 15.01 -2.55 -3.68
N ALA A 35 14.01 -1.91 -4.28
CA ALA A 35 14.19 -0.79 -5.21
C ALA A 35 14.81 0.44 -4.51
N GLU A 36 14.22 0.90 -3.40
CA GLU A 36 14.70 2.07 -2.64
C GLU A 36 16.14 1.88 -2.14
N LYS A 37 16.51 0.66 -1.70
CA LYS A 37 17.89 0.34 -1.31
C LYS A 37 18.90 0.41 -2.46
N GLN A 38 18.45 0.21 -3.69
CA GLN A 38 19.27 0.34 -4.90
C GLN A 38 19.27 1.76 -5.46
N GLY A 39 18.74 2.74 -4.72
CA GLY A 39 18.66 4.14 -5.13
C GLY A 39 17.56 4.41 -6.16
N LEU A 40 16.66 3.47 -6.38
CA LEU A 40 15.51 3.61 -7.27
C LEU A 40 14.30 4.11 -6.48
N LYS A 41 13.49 4.99 -7.07
CA LYS A 41 12.30 5.52 -6.41
C LYS A 41 11.07 4.70 -6.74
N SER A 42 10.19 4.51 -5.76
CA SER A 42 8.95 3.75 -5.89
C SER A 42 7.70 4.57 -5.55
N ALA A 43 6.61 4.34 -6.30
CA ALA A 43 5.30 4.95 -6.03
C ALA A 43 4.24 3.88 -5.75
N LEU A 44 3.68 3.92 -4.54
CA LEU A 44 2.68 2.96 -4.09
C LEU A 44 1.33 3.66 -3.91
N TYR A 45 0.30 3.13 -4.57
CA TYR A 45 -1.07 3.63 -4.50
C TYR A 45 -1.95 2.57 -3.84
N TRP A 46 -2.39 2.86 -2.62
CA TRP A 46 -3.26 2.04 -1.77
C TRP A 46 -2.73 0.63 -1.47
N TRP A 47 -1.46 0.39 -1.78
CA TRP A 47 -0.79 -0.87 -1.51
C TRP A 47 -0.53 -1.02 -0.02
N ASP A 48 -0.99 -2.12 0.56
CA ASP A 48 -0.84 -2.33 1.99
C ASP A 48 0.63 -2.52 2.40
N GLY A 49 1.00 -1.90 3.51
CA GLY A 49 2.39 -1.78 3.95
C GLY A 49 3.12 -0.53 3.44
N CYS A 50 2.58 0.24 2.48
CA CYS A 50 3.22 1.50 2.05
C CYS A 50 3.27 2.54 3.18
N GLN A 51 2.26 2.50 4.06
CA GLN A 51 2.13 3.38 5.22
C GLN A 51 3.14 3.04 6.34
N VAL A 52 3.64 1.80 6.36
CA VAL A 52 4.47 1.24 7.42
C VAL A 52 5.94 1.55 7.16
N LYS A 53 6.68 1.87 8.23
CA LYS A 53 8.14 1.97 8.14
C LYS A 53 8.75 0.58 8.33
N ILE A 54 8.81 -0.19 7.26
CA ILE A 54 9.31 -1.58 7.28
C ILE A 54 10.83 -1.55 7.22
N ARG A 55 11.49 -2.15 8.22
CA ARG A 55 12.96 -2.23 8.35
C ARG A 55 13.66 -0.89 8.20
N GLY A 56 13.00 0.18 8.64
CA GLY A 56 13.52 1.54 8.56
C GLY A 56 13.23 2.29 7.25
N HIS A 57 12.63 1.65 6.24
CA HIS A 57 12.39 2.21 4.92
C HIS A 57 10.93 2.55 4.68
N LYS A 58 10.69 3.49 3.75
CA LYS A 58 9.39 3.84 3.18
C LYS A 58 9.54 4.02 1.67
N PRO A 59 8.49 3.81 0.87
CA PRO A 59 8.53 4.14 -0.54
C PRO A 59 8.66 5.67 -0.72
N SER A 60 9.20 6.10 -1.85
CA SER A 60 9.30 7.50 -2.23
C SER A 60 7.94 8.21 -2.31
N LEU A 61 6.89 7.49 -2.74
CA LEU A 61 5.51 7.95 -2.72
C LEU A 61 4.60 6.86 -2.14
N CYS A 62 3.71 7.21 -1.22
CA CYS A 62 2.65 6.34 -0.68
C CYS A 62 1.33 7.10 -0.59
N LYS A 63 0.34 6.71 -1.41
CA LYS A 63 -1.06 7.03 -1.14
C LYS A 63 -1.62 5.92 -0.25
N LYS A 64 -1.92 6.24 1.01
CA LYS A 64 -2.46 5.27 1.98
C LYS A 64 -3.79 4.70 1.50
N TYR A 65 -4.02 3.43 1.83
CA TYR A 65 -5.29 2.76 1.58
C TYR A 65 -6.50 3.53 2.15
N LYS A 66 -7.61 3.48 1.42
CA LYS A 66 -8.92 3.95 1.84
C LYS A 66 -9.95 2.91 1.42
N TYR A 67 -10.96 2.70 2.26
CA TYR A 67 -11.94 1.63 2.09
C TYR A 67 -12.97 1.97 0.99
N VAL A 68 -13.25 1.03 0.08
CA VAL A 68 -14.27 1.20 -0.96
C VAL A 68 -15.70 1.25 -0.39
N GLY A 69 -16.57 2.02 -1.04
CA GLY A 69 -17.96 2.25 -0.63
C GLY A 69 -18.20 3.72 -0.34
N PHE A 70 -18.87 4.05 0.77
CA PHE A 70 -19.13 5.45 1.12
C PHE A 70 -17.84 6.26 1.33
N ALA A 71 -16.79 5.65 1.90
CA ALA A 71 -15.51 6.30 2.13
C ALA A 71 -14.70 6.53 0.83
N TRP A 72 -15.03 5.83 -0.25
CA TRP A 72 -14.36 5.99 -1.53
C TRP A 72 -15.31 5.71 -2.72
N PRO A 73 -16.21 6.66 -3.04
CA PRO A 73 -17.18 6.49 -4.12
C PRO A 73 -16.54 6.56 -5.52
N ASN A 74 -15.42 7.28 -5.66
CA ASN A 74 -14.74 7.55 -6.94
C ASN A 74 -13.55 6.60 -7.20
N VAL A 75 -13.62 5.35 -6.73
CA VAL A 75 -12.51 4.39 -6.85
C VAL A 75 -12.08 4.13 -8.29
N ASN A 76 -13.02 4.13 -9.24
CA ASN A 76 -12.72 3.94 -10.65
C ASN A 76 -11.92 5.12 -11.22
N GLU A 77 -12.38 6.34 -10.98
CA GLU A 77 -11.76 7.57 -11.47
C GLU A 77 -10.38 7.76 -10.85
N ASP A 78 -10.28 7.60 -9.53
CA ASP A 78 -9.02 7.74 -8.81
C ASP A 78 -7.99 6.69 -9.26
N THR A 79 -8.42 5.44 -9.52
CA THR A 79 -7.52 4.38 -10.01
C THR A 79 -7.01 4.70 -11.42
N LYS A 80 -7.86 5.23 -12.30
CA LYS A 80 -7.44 5.71 -13.63
C LYS A 80 -6.44 6.85 -13.51
N GLU A 81 -6.70 7.82 -12.63
CA GLU A 81 -5.76 8.92 -12.38
C GLU A 81 -4.42 8.41 -11.83
N ALA A 82 -4.45 7.48 -10.88
CA ALA A 82 -3.25 6.86 -10.32
C ALA A 82 -2.42 6.14 -11.40
N LEU A 83 -3.07 5.41 -12.31
CA LEU A 83 -2.41 4.78 -13.45
C LEU A 83 -1.75 5.80 -14.38
N MET A 84 -2.48 6.85 -14.78
CA MET A 84 -1.93 7.89 -15.65
C MET A 84 -0.76 8.64 -15.00
N ASN A 85 -0.90 8.97 -13.72
CA ASN A 85 0.16 9.63 -12.95
C ASN A 85 1.40 8.73 -12.80
N ALA A 86 1.22 7.45 -12.46
CA ALA A 86 2.32 6.50 -12.36
C ALA A 86 3.05 6.32 -13.70
N LEU A 87 2.31 6.24 -14.81
CA LEU A 87 2.90 6.20 -16.15
C LEU A 87 3.71 7.45 -16.45
N GLN A 88 3.18 8.65 -16.16
CA GLN A 88 3.90 9.89 -16.35
C GLN A 88 5.21 9.94 -15.55
N LEU A 89 5.18 9.52 -14.27
CA LEU A 89 6.36 9.48 -13.42
C LEU A 89 7.39 8.44 -13.87
N LEU A 90 6.95 7.32 -14.44
CA LEU A 90 7.82 6.32 -15.06
C LEU A 90 8.46 6.87 -16.34
N GLU A 91 7.69 7.52 -17.20
CA GLU A 91 8.16 8.12 -18.45
C GLU A 91 9.14 9.28 -18.22
N SER A 92 8.91 10.10 -17.18
CA SER A 92 9.85 11.15 -16.77
C SER A 92 11.06 10.63 -15.98
N ASN A 93 11.13 9.31 -15.74
CA ASN A 93 12.16 8.64 -14.94
C ASN A 93 12.26 9.18 -13.49
N GLU A 94 11.17 9.75 -12.96
CA GLU A 94 11.08 10.18 -11.57
C GLU A 94 10.91 9.00 -10.61
N ILE A 95 10.36 7.87 -11.09
CA ILE A 95 10.28 6.58 -10.38
C ILE A 95 10.67 5.44 -11.32
N GLN A 96 11.00 4.27 -10.74
CA GLN A 96 11.33 3.04 -11.49
C GLN A 96 10.43 1.85 -11.11
N LEU A 97 9.56 2.02 -10.12
CA LEU A 97 8.59 1.03 -9.71
C LEU A 97 7.28 1.71 -9.32
N ALA A 98 6.17 1.21 -9.82
CA ALA A 98 4.83 1.57 -9.34
C ALA A 98 4.06 0.33 -8.91
N GLN A 99 3.30 0.43 -7.82
CA GLN A 99 2.35 -0.60 -7.40
C GLN A 99 1.01 0.06 -7.09
N ILE A 100 -0.07 -0.48 -7.64
CA ILE A 100 -1.42 0.08 -7.51
C ILE A 100 -2.37 -1.05 -7.09
N TYR A 101 -3.08 -0.85 -5.99
CA TYR A 101 -4.10 -1.78 -5.51
C TYR A 101 -5.51 -1.32 -5.93
N TYR A 102 -6.36 -2.26 -6.35
CA TYR A 102 -7.73 -1.98 -6.79
C TYR A 102 -8.72 -2.96 -6.12
N GLU A 103 -9.57 -2.43 -5.23
CA GLU A 103 -10.43 -3.22 -4.34
C GLU A 103 -11.83 -3.51 -4.92
N LEU A 104 -12.36 -2.66 -5.81
CA LEU A 104 -13.81 -2.59 -6.09
C LEU A 104 -14.44 -3.93 -6.48
N VAL A 105 -13.72 -4.78 -7.23
CA VAL A 105 -14.25 -6.08 -7.67
C VAL A 105 -14.43 -7.03 -6.50
N ASP A 106 -13.46 -7.11 -5.58
CA ASP A 106 -13.53 -7.93 -4.37
C ASP A 106 -14.67 -7.44 -3.45
N PHE A 107 -14.70 -6.14 -3.17
CA PHE A 107 -15.75 -5.50 -2.36
C PHE A 107 -17.16 -5.73 -2.93
N THR A 108 -17.32 -5.66 -4.25
CA THR A 108 -18.61 -5.87 -4.91
C THR A 108 -19.00 -7.35 -4.89
N GLY A 109 -18.04 -8.24 -5.12
CA GLY A 109 -18.25 -9.69 -5.12
C GLY A 109 -18.77 -10.20 -3.78
N HIS A 110 -18.25 -9.70 -2.66
CA HIS A 110 -18.68 -10.08 -1.32
C HIS A 110 -20.12 -9.68 -0.94
N LYS A 111 -20.80 -8.86 -1.75
CA LYS A 111 -22.21 -8.48 -1.52
C LYS A 111 -23.21 -9.49 -2.07
N PHE A 112 -22.75 -10.48 -2.82
CA PHE A 112 -23.56 -11.52 -3.46
C PHE A 112 -23.07 -12.91 -3.05
#